data_AF-A0A2H4SIZ0-F1
#
_entry.id   AF-A0A2H4SIZ0-F1
#
_cell.length_a   1.000
_cell.length_b   1.000
_cell.length_c   1.000
_cell.angle_alpha   90.00
_cell.angle_beta   90.00
_cell.angle_gamma   90.00
#
_symmetry.space_group_name_H-M   'P 1'
#
loop_
_entity.id
_entity.type
_entity.pdbx_description
1 polymer ?
#
loop_
_entity_poly.entity_id
_entity_poly.type
_entity_poly.pdbx_seq_one_letter_code
_entity_poly.pdbx_strand_id
1 'polypeptide(L)'
;MSSAQPTIVDPETRRGRQYGTSADGTPWTRRVHPTTSEPLTPWTPVEPVLPPSSSPLVLSLITENQSDSEVRHWSLFCHRPPGSPRGRAWQVTGDAEFMVCNHEHDADKLGGDAFASCQVLNDDLSAAQLARVEHVVAAEPPPRAPNRSAVTENCQGWVVRVLKRLAAEGIVQQHRVAELEKRLDPVN
;
A
#
# COMPACT_ATOMS: atom_id res chain seq x y z
N MET A 1 35.68 -8.63 31.05
CA MET A 1 35.26 -7.43 31.80
C MET A 1 33.85 -7.70 32.30
N SER A 2 33.65 -7.79 33.62
CA SER A 2 32.35 -8.12 34.21
C SER A 2 31.46 -6.88 34.15
N SER A 3 30.48 -6.87 33.25
CA SER A 3 29.50 -5.78 33.16
C SER A 3 28.74 -5.68 34.49
N ALA A 4 28.82 -4.54 35.17
CA ALA A 4 28.08 -4.30 36.40
C ALA A 4 26.58 -4.50 36.15
N GLN A 5 25.91 -5.29 36.99
CA GLN A 5 24.46 -5.48 36.86
C GLN A 5 23.73 -4.18 37.21
N PRO A 6 22.63 -3.87 36.51
CA PRO A 6 21.85 -2.67 36.81
C PRO A 6 21.17 -2.80 38.17
N THR A 7 21.08 -1.67 38.88
CA THR A 7 20.22 -1.57 40.07
C THR A 7 18.77 -1.42 39.59
N ILE A 8 17.98 -2.47 39.80
CA ILE A 8 16.56 -2.51 39.46
C ILE A 8 15.73 -2.24 40.72
N VAL A 9 14.81 -1.28 40.64
CA VAL A 9 13.92 -0.90 41.75
C VAL A 9 12.61 -1.69 41.62
N ASP A 10 12.14 -2.25 42.74
CA ASP A 10 10.85 -2.96 42.90
C ASP A 10 10.45 -3.86 41.71
N PRO A 11 11.24 -4.90 41.41
CA PRO A 11 10.96 -5.76 40.27
C PRO A 11 9.68 -6.58 40.45
N GLU A 12 8.78 -6.51 39.48
CA GLU A 12 7.54 -7.29 39.45
C GLU A 12 7.79 -8.67 38.83
N THR A 13 7.26 -9.71 39.47
CA THR A 13 7.36 -11.09 38.95
C THR A 13 6.06 -11.51 38.26
N ARG A 14 6.15 -11.90 36.98
CA ARG A 14 5.03 -12.44 36.19
C ARG A 14 5.47 -13.67 35.42
N ARG A 15 4.76 -14.78 35.59
CA ARG A 15 4.92 -16.04 34.81
C ARG A 15 6.38 -16.52 34.70
N GLY A 16 7.10 -16.59 35.82
CA GLY A 16 8.50 -17.05 35.86
C GLY A 16 9.53 -16.04 35.31
N ARG A 17 9.14 -14.77 35.15
CA ARG A 17 10.03 -13.67 34.77
C ARG A 17 9.89 -12.51 35.72
N GLN A 18 10.99 -11.82 35.98
CA GLN A 18 11.00 -10.54 36.64
C GLN A 18 11.18 -9.41 35.63
N TYR A 19 10.48 -8.32 35.88
CA TYR A 19 10.49 -7.09 35.11
C TYR A 19 10.77 -5.95 36.06
N GLY A 20 11.60 -5.00 35.66
CA GLY A 20 11.78 -3.80 36.44
C GLY A 20 12.52 -2.75 35.63
N THR A 21 12.66 -1.57 36.22
CA THR A 21 13.22 -0.41 35.55
C THR A 21 14.45 0.04 36.33
N SER A 22 15.55 0.35 35.63
CA SER A 22 16.71 0.98 36.24
C SER A 22 16.48 2.48 36.47
N ALA A 23 17.37 3.12 37.24
CA ALA A 23 17.24 4.54 37.60
C ALA A 23 17.20 5.51 36.39
N ASP A 24 17.71 5.08 35.23
CA ASP A 24 17.69 5.80 33.95
C ASP A 24 16.37 5.62 33.16
N GLY A 25 15.41 4.86 33.69
CA GLY A 25 14.14 4.58 33.01
C GLY A 25 14.20 3.40 32.02
N THR A 26 15.35 2.73 31.88
CA THR A 26 15.48 1.59 30.97
C THR A 26 14.75 0.36 31.55
N PRO A 27 13.85 -0.29 30.78
CA PRO A 27 13.20 -1.52 31.23
C PRO A 27 14.13 -2.73 31.09
N TRP A 28 14.12 -3.62 32.08
CA TRP A 28 14.92 -4.84 32.12
C TRP A 28 14.04 -6.06 32.45
N THR A 29 14.46 -7.22 31.97
CA THR A 29 13.84 -8.51 32.28
C THR A 29 14.88 -9.58 32.62
N ARG A 30 14.51 -10.52 33.49
CA ARG A 30 15.27 -11.75 33.76
C ARG A 30 14.33 -12.92 33.99
N ARG A 31 14.82 -14.15 33.80
CA ARG A 31 14.11 -15.37 34.20
C ARG A 31 14.34 -15.64 35.68
N VAL A 32 13.29 -16.10 36.35
CA VAL A 32 13.35 -16.53 37.74
C VAL A 32 12.77 -17.93 37.90
N HIS A 33 13.21 -18.63 38.93
CA HIS A 33 12.67 -19.94 39.26
C HIS A 33 11.19 -19.81 39.65
N PRO A 34 10.28 -20.65 39.11
CA PRO A 34 8.83 -20.48 39.29
C PRO A 34 8.35 -20.54 40.73
N THR A 35 9.07 -21.26 41.60
CA THR A 35 8.65 -21.53 42.99
C THR A 35 9.45 -20.73 44.01
N THR A 36 10.73 -20.49 43.75
CA THR A 36 11.64 -19.82 44.70
C THR A 36 11.88 -18.35 44.33
N SER A 37 11.43 -17.92 43.14
CA SER A 37 11.68 -16.58 42.58
C SER A 37 13.16 -16.21 42.47
N GLU A 38 14.06 -17.19 42.58
CA GLU A 38 15.50 -16.99 42.47
C GLU A 38 15.90 -16.68 41.02
N PRO A 39 16.85 -15.77 40.78
CA PRO A 39 17.31 -15.44 39.44
C PRO A 39 17.94 -16.65 38.73
N LEU A 40 17.40 -17.03 37.58
CA LEU A 40 17.99 -18.04 36.70
C LEU A 40 18.89 -17.43 35.61
N THR A 41 18.65 -16.15 35.28
CA THR A 41 19.45 -15.39 34.31
C THR A 41 19.82 -14.03 34.86
N PRO A 42 20.92 -13.40 34.37
CA PRO A 42 21.17 -11.99 34.61
C PRO A 42 20.05 -11.13 34.02
N TRP A 43 19.99 -9.87 34.46
CA TRP A 43 19.14 -8.86 33.84
C TRP A 43 19.57 -8.61 32.39
N THR A 44 18.59 -8.59 31.50
CA THR A 44 18.74 -8.23 30.09
C THR A 44 17.83 -7.04 29.78
N PRO A 45 18.28 -6.04 29.02
CA PRO A 45 17.43 -4.91 28.67
C PRO A 45 16.25 -5.42 27.85
N VAL A 46 15.05 -4.92 28.15
CA VAL A 46 13.89 -5.16 27.29
C VAL A 46 14.10 -4.32 26.05
N GLU A 47 14.37 -4.97 24.92
CA GLU A 47 14.38 -4.28 23.64
C GLU A 47 13.02 -3.60 23.44
N PRO A 48 12.99 -2.29 23.16
CA PRO A 48 11.74 -1.64 22.83
C PRO A 48 11.17 -2.36 21.60
N VAL A 49 9.97 -2.92 21.75
CA VAL A 49 9.20 -3.37 20.61
C VAL A 49 8.91 -2.12 19.79
N LEU A 50 9.71 -1.86 18.76
CA LEU A 50 9.40 -0.84 17.77
C LEU A 50 7.96 -1.13 17.31
N PRO A 51 7.06 -0.13 17.29
CA PRO A 51 5.74 -0.34 16.70
C PRO A 51 5.96 -0.93 15.30
N PRO A 52 5.15 -1.89 14.85
CA PRO A 52 5.28 -2.39 13.49
C PRO A 52 5.26 -1.18 12.56
N SER A 53 6.35 -0.98 11.82
CA SER A 53 6.42 0.04 10.79
C SER A 53 5.23 -0.21 9.88
N SER A 54 4.24 0.69 9.89
CA SER A 54 3.08 0.55 9.02
C SER A 54 3.62 0.50 7.60
N SER A 55 3.44 -0.63 6.91
CA SER A 55 3.93 -0.79 5.55
C SER A 55 3.49 0.42 4.69
N PRO A 56 4.39 0.99 3.87
CA PRO A 56 4.08 2.20 3.13
C PRO A 56 2.89 1.96 2.20
N LEU A 57 2.11 3.02 1.94
CA LEU A 57 1.09 2.96 0.90
C LEU A 57 1.78 3.01 -0.45
N VAL A 58 1.37 2.13 -1.35
CA VAL A 58 1.91 2.03 -2.70
C VAL A 58 0.77 2.31 -3.67
N LEU A 59 1.04 3.15 -4.67
CA LEU A 59 0.19 3.36 -5.84
C LEU A 59 0.76 2.57 -7.01
N SER A 60 -0.07 1.74 -7.62
CA SER A 60 0.31 0.87 -8.75
C SER A 60 -0.70 1.00 -9.88
N LEU A 61 -0.23 0.79 -11.11
CA LEU A 61 -1.08 0.45 -12.24
C LEU A 61 -1.30 -1.06 -12.24
N ILE A 62 -2.56 -1.48 -12.24
CA ILE A 62 -2.96 -2.85 -12.48
C ILE A 62 -3.48 -2.96 -13.89
N THR A 63 -3.03 -3.98 -14.60
CA THR A 63 -3.55 -4.38 -15.89
C THR A 63 -4.20 -5.76 -15.76
N GLU A 64 -5.41 -5.89 -16.28
CA GLU A 64 -6.19 -7.11 -16.26
C GLU A 64 -6.52 -7.53 -17.70
N ASN A 65 -6.38 -8.82 -18.00
CA ASN A 65 -6.84 -9.37 -19.27
C ASN A 65 -8.37 -9.32 -19.30
N GLN A 66 -8.92 -9.00 -20.47
CA GLN A 66 -10.34 -9.11 -20.77
C GLN A 66 -10.55 -10.27 -21.74
N SER A 67 -11.73 -10.40 -22.34
CA SER A 67 -11.93 -11.39 -23.40
C SER A 67 -10.93 -11.16 -24.57
N ASP A 68 -10.62 -12.20 -25.35
CA ASP A 68 -9.54 -12.18 -26.35
C ASP A 68 -9.65 -11.05 -27.40
N SER A 69 -10.85 -10.48 -27.59
CA SER A 69 -11.11 -9.37 -28.52
C SER A 69 -11.12 -7.99 -27.87
N GLU A 70 -10.98 -7.90 -26.55
CA GLU A 70 -11.06 -6.67 -25.79
C GLU A 70 -9.68 -6.14 -25.40
N VAL A 71 -9.57 -4.82 -25.34
CA VAL A 71 -8.36 -4.16 -24.83
C VAL A 71 -8.18 -4.50 -23.35
N ARG A 72 -6.93 -4.49 -22.88
CA ARG A 72 -6.67 -4.74 -21.45
C ARG A 72 -7.36 -3.70 -20.59
N HIS A 73 -7.90 -4.13 -19.46
CA HIS A 73 -8.47 -3.21 -18.50
C HIS A 73 -7.36 -2.62 -17.63
N TRP A 74 -7.36 -1.30 -17.46
CA TRP A 74 -6.38 -0.59 -16.63
C TRP A 74 -7.09 0.02 -15.43
N SER A 75 -6.50 -0.16 -14.25
CA SER A 75 -6.98 0.45 -13.01
C SER A 75 -5.81 0.96 -12.16
N LEU A 76 -6.03 2.03 -11.42
CA LEU A 76 -5.10 2.49 -10.40
C LEU A 76 -5.42 1.78 -9.09
N PHE A 77 -4.42 1.26 -8.41
CA PHE A 77 -4.59 0.49 -7.19
C PHE A 77 -3.69 1.02 -6.08
N CYS A 78 -4.28 1.32 -4.93
CA CYS A 78 -3.56 1.72 -3.73
C CYS A 78 -3.66 0.64 -2.65
N HIS A 79 -2.51 0.13 -2.20
CA HIS A 79 -2.44 -0.96 -1.23
C HIS A 79 -1.20 -0.85 -0.33
N ARG A 80 -1.09 -1.72 0.68
CA ARG A 80 0.05 -1.76 1.61
C ARG A 80 0.80 -3.09 1.53
N PRO A 81 1.88 -3.18 0.73
CA PRO A 81 2.80 -4.31 0.72
C PRO A 81 3.94 -4.15 1.74
N PRO A 82 4.45 -5.22 2.36
CA PRO A 82 3.89 -6.57 2.40
C PRO A 82 2.74 -6.62 3.43
N GLY A 83 1.65 -7.33 3.13
CA GLY A 83 0.65 -7.66 4.15
C GLY A 83 -0.81 -7.72 3.70
N SER A 84 -1.27 -6.78 2.85
CA SER A 84 -2.67 -6.79 2.38
C SER A 84 -2.74 -6.96 0.86
N PRO A 85 -3.35 -8.04 0.34
CA PRO A 85 -3.68 -8.15 -1.08
C PRO A 85 -4.83 -7.21 -1.46
N ARG A 86 -5.61 -6.76 -0.47
CA ARG A 86 -6.75 -5.87 -0.66
C ARG A 86 -6.35 -4.41 -0.53
N GLY A 87 -7.01 -3.57 -1.31
CA GLY A 87 -6.76 -2.14 -1.36
C GLY A 87 -7.87 -1.39 -2.07
N ARG A 88 -7.57 -0.14 -2.42
CA ARG A 88 -8.52 0.72 -3.15
C ARG A 88 -8.18 0.71 -4.63
N ALA A 89 -9.17 0.38 -5.46
CA ALA A 89 -9.04 0.43 -6.91
C ALA A 89 -9.88 1.60 -7.48
N TRP A 90 -9.27 2.36 -8.38
CA TRP A 90 -9.95 3.37 -9.18
C TRP A 90 -9.88 2.99 -10.65
N GLN A 91 -11.06 2.84 -11.23
CA GLN A 91 -11.26 2.37 -12.60
C GLN A 91 -12.52 2.99 -13.20
N VAL A 92 -12.59 2.93 -14.52
CA VAL A 92 -13.80 3.18 -15.29
C VAL A 92 -14.15 1.90 -16.05
N THR A 93 -15.42 1.53 -16.06
CA THR A 93 -15.92 0.29 -16.66
C THR A 93 -17.09 0.58 -17.60
N GLY A 94 -17.39 -0.35 -18.48
CA GLY A 94 -18.39 -0.19 -19.54
C GLY A 94 -17.74 -0.29 -20.91
N ASP A 95 -18.53 -0.14 -21.97
CA ASP A 95 -18.00 -0.04 -23.32
C ASP A 95 -17.42 1.37 -23.57
N ALA A 96 -16.68 1.50 -24.67
CA ALA A 96 -16.01 2.75 -25.01
C ALA A 96 -16.98 3.88 -25.43
N GLU A 97 -18.26 3.58 -25.67
CA GLU A 97 -19.29 4.59 -25.93
C GLU A 97 -19.79 5.20 -24.61
N PHE A 98 -19.92 4.39 -23.57
CA PHE A 98 -20.46 4.80 -22.28
C PHE A 98 -19.73 4.15 -21.10
N MET A 99 -18.57 4.70 -20.74
CA MET A 99 -17.88 4.31 -19.50
C MET A 99 -18.43 5.06 -18.28
N VAL A 100 -18.34 4.39 -17.12
CA VAL A 100 -18.73 4.91 -15.82
C VAL A 100 -17.63 4.65 -14.79
N CYS A 101 -17.47 5.56 -13.82
CA CYS A 101 -16.57 5.34 -12.70
C CYS A 101 -17.08 4.19 -11.82
N ASN A 102 -16.23 3.20 -11.55
CA ASN A 102 -16.55 2.06 -10.69
C ASN A 102 -15.42 1.84 -9.66
N HIS A 103 -15.29 2.77 -8.71
CA HIS A 103 -14.24 2.72 -7.70
C HIS A 103 -14.58 1.70 -6.60
N GLU A 104 -13.59 0.91 -6.20
CA GLU A 104 -13.74 -0.14 -5.19
C GLU A 104 -12.83 0.16 -4.00
N HIS A 105 -13.37 0.11 -2.78
CA HIS A 105 -12.62 0.45 -1.56
C HIS A 105 -11.89 -0.73 -0.92
N ASP A 106 -12.24 -1.96 -1.29
CA ASP A 106 -11.71 -3.20 -0.72
C ASP A 106 -11.57 -4.29 -1.80
N ALA A 107 -10.81 -3.97 -2.85
CA ALA A 107 -10.57 -4.82 -4.01
C ALA A 107 -9.31 -5.66 -3.85
N ASP A 108 -9.34 -6.93 -4.27
CA ASP A 108 -8.16 -7.76 -4.45
C ASP A 108 -7.76 -7.79 -5.93
N LYS A 109 -6.95 -6.80 -6.33
CA LYS A 109 -6.49 -6.65 -7.72
C LYS A 109 -5.21 -7.45 -8.03
N LEU A 110 -4.61 -8.09 -7.04
CA LEU A 110 -3.35 -8.82 -7.19
C LEU A 110 -3.56 -10.34 -7.21
N GLY A 111 -4.65 -10.84 -6.61
CA GLY A 111 -4.99 -12.26 -6.55
C GLY A 111 -6.02 -12.74 -7.56
N GLY A 112 -6.55 -11.87 -8.42
CA GLY A 112 -7.62 -12.22 -9.37
C GLY A 112 -7.14 -12.98 -10.61
N ASP A 113 -7.98 -13.86 -11.16
CA ASP A 113 -7.65 -14.67 -12.36
C ASP A 113 -7.35 -13.82 -13.61
N ALA A 114 -7.98 -12.64 -13.70
CA ALA A 114 -7.76 -11.71 -14.80
C ALA A 114 -6.44 -10.92 -14.67
N PHE A 115 -5.72 -11.02 -13.55
CA PHE A 115 -4.49 -10.26 -13.31
C PHE A 115 -3.45 -10.53 -14.41
N ALA A 116 -2.97 -9.48 -15.07
CA ALA A 116 -1.92 -9.57 -16.08
C ALA A 116 -0.58 -9.01 -15.58
N SER A 117 -0.59 -7.80 -15.01
CA SER A 117 0.61 -7.21 -14.43
C SER A 117 0.30 -6.11 -13.42
N CYS A 118 1.26 -5.87 -12.52
CA CYS A 118 1.29 -4.77 -11.56
C CYS A 118 2.57 -3.95 -11.78
N GLN A 119 2.42 -2.67 -12.06
CA GLN A 119 3.53 -1.74 -12.16
C GLN A 119 3.41 -0.68 -11.06
N VAL A 120 4.35 -0.68 -10.12
CA VAL A 120 4.41 0.36 -9.08
C VAL A 120 4.66 1.72 -9.73
N LEU A 121 3.94 2.74 -9.29
CA LEU A 121 4.03 4.13 -9.76
C LEU A 121 4.61 5.05 -8.69
N ASN A 122 4.29 4.77 -7.42
CA ASN A 122 4.82 5.42 -6.22
C ASN A 122 4.81 4.41 -5.07
N ASP A 123 5.97 4.17 -4.44
CA ASP A 123 6.18 3.17 -3.40
C ASP A 123 6.16 3.73 -1.96
N ASP A 124 6.02 5.05 -1.81
CA ASP A 124 5.93 5.74 -0.51
C ASP A 124 4.89 6.87 -0.58
N LEU A 125 3.64 6.47 -0.85
CA LEU A 125 2.52 7.39 -1.00
C LEU A 125 2.10 7.95 0.37
N SER A 126 2.38 9.22 0.61
CA SER A 126 1.92 9.89 1.83
C SER A 126 0.39 10.06 1.86
N ALA A 127 -0.18 10.26 3.05
CA ALA A 127 -1.62 10.51 3.21
C ALA A 127 -2.10 11.75 2.44
N ALA A 128 -1.28 12.80 2.35
CA ALA A 128 -1.59 14.00 1.59
C ALA A 128 -1.65 13.69 0.08
N GLN A 129 -0.68 12.93 -0.45
CA GLN A 129 -0.67 12.51 -1.85
C GLN A 129 -1.85 11.59 -2.16
N LEU A 130 -2.23 10.69 -1.24
CA LEU A 130 -3.43 9.86 -1.40
C LEU A 130 -4.70 10.71 -1.55
N ALA A 131 -4.88 11.73 -0.71
CA ALA A 131 -6.01 12.65 -0.83
C ALA A 131 -6.01 13.40 -2.19
N ARG A 132 -4.82 13.73 -2.71
CA ARG A 132 -4.69 14.29 -4.07
C ARG A 132 -5.07 13.29 -5.16
N VAL A 133 -4.66 12.03 -5.03
CA VAL A 133 -5.07 10.95 -5.95
C VAL A 133 -6.59 10.83 -6.00
N GLU A 134 -7.25 10.77 -4.84
CA GLU A 134 -8.70 10.69 -4.74
C GLU A 134 -9.39 11.88 -5.41
N HIS A 135 -8.87 13.09 -5.18
CA HIS A 135 -9.41 14.30 -5.78
C HIS A 135 -9.26 14.32 -7.31
N VAL A 136 -8.08 13.94 -7.83
CA VAL A 136 -7.82 13.91 -9.28
C VAL A 136 -8.72 12.88 -9.95
N VAL A 137 -8.80 11.66 -9.39
CA VAL A 137 -9.65 10.59 -9.91
C VAL A 137 -11.12 11.00 -9.93
N ALA A 138 -11.64 11.58 -8.84
CA ALA A 138 -13.03 12.00 -8.75
C ALA A 138 -13.38 13.13 -9.73
N ALA A 139 -12.39 13.96 -10.08
CA ALA A 139 -12.56 15.07 -11.02
C ALA A 139 -12.38 14.67 -12.50
N GLU A 140 -11.85 13.48 -12.80
CA GLU A 140 -11.56 13.07 -14.17
C GLU A 140 -12.77 12.34 -14.79
N PRO A 141 -13.43 12.92 -15.82
CA PRO A 141 -14.64 12.33 -16.38
C PRO A 141 -14.32 11.04 -17.14
N PRO A 142 -15.15 9.99 -17.00
CA PRO A 142 -14.98 8.76 -17.76
C PRO A 142 -15.14 9.02 -19.26
N PRO A 143 -14.47 8.25 -20.13
CA PRO A 143 -14.63 8.34 -21.57
C PRO A 143 -16.09 8.16 -21.98
N ARG A 144 -16.55 8.99 -22.92
CA ARG A 144 -17.90 8.92 -23.49
C ARG A 144 -17.86 9.32 -24.95
N ALA A 145 -18.63 8.61 -25.77
CA ALA A 145 -18.86 8.94 -27.15
C ALA A 145 -20.36 8.87 -27.47
N PRO A 146 -20.87 9.73 -28.37
CA PRO A 146 -22.28 9.68 -28.78
C PRO A 146 -22.64 8.42 -29.58
N ASN A 147 -21.64 7.73 -30.14
CA ASN A 147 -21.75 6.46 -30.87
C ASN A 147 -20.36 5.86 -31.07
N ARG A 148 -20.32 4.58 -31.50
CA ARG A 148 -19.07 3.84 -31.74
C ARG A 148 -18.07 4.53 -32.67
N SER A 149 -18.54 5.16 -33.75
CA SER A 149 -17.64 5.80 -34.72
C SER A 149 -16.95 7.07 -34.18
N ALA A 150 -17.46 7.62 -33.08
CA ALA A 150 -16.92 8.79 -32.41
C ALA A 150 -16.05 8.43 -31.18
N VAL A 151 -15.79 7.15 -30.92
CA VAL A 151 -14.93 6.72 -29.82
C VAL A 151 -13.48 7.09 -30.12
N THR A 152 -12.87 7.86 -29.23
CA THR A 152 -11.46 8.28 -29.32
C THR A 152 -10.62 7.82 -28.13
N GLU A 153 -11.25 7.22 -27.11
CA GLU A 153 -10.61 6.88 -25.84
C GLU A 153 -11.34 5.71 -25.18
N ASN A 154 -10.62 4.97 -24.32
CA ASN A 154 -11.13 3.88 -23.49
C ASN A 154 -10.59 4.01 -22.05
N CYS A 155 -10.72 2.97 -21.22
CA CYS A 155 -10.33 3.01 -19.81
C CYS A 155 -8.82 3.28 -19.62
N GLN A 156 -7.98 2.85 -20.56
CA GLN A 156 -6.54 3.08 -20.49
C GLN A 156 -6.20 4.56 -20.71
N GLY A 157 -6.89 5.21 -21.65
CA GLY A 157 -6.75 6.65 -21.88
C GLY A 157 -7.14 7.47 -20.64
N TRP A 158 -8.24 7.10 -19.98
CA TRP A 158 -8.65 7.73 -18.72
C TRP A 158 -7.56 7.61 -17.64
N VAL A 159 -6.97 6.41 -17.48
CA VAL A 159 -5.85 6.21 -16.55
C VAL A 159 -4.67 7.11 -16.93
N VAL A 160 -4.31 7.22 -18.21
CA VAL A 160 -3.22 8.11 -18.65
C VAL A 160 -3.53 9.59 -18.36
N ARG A 161 -4.77 10.06 -18.53
CA ARG A 161 -5.16 11.43 -18.14
C ARG A 161 -4.98 11.67 -16.65
N VAL A 162 -5.45 10.75 -15.80
CA VAL A 162 -5.23 10.80 -14.35
C VAL A 162 -3.73 10.84 -14.03
N LEU A 163 -2.95 9.95 -14.63
CA LEU A 163 -1.50 9.88 -14.39
C LEU A 163 -0.76 11.14 -14.80
N LYS A 164 -1.14 11.79 -15.90
CA LYS A 164 -0.56 13.09 -16.33
C LYS A 164 -0.81 14.17 -15.28
N ARG A 165 -2.01 14.23 -14.68
CA ARG A 165 -2.33 15.17 -13.60
C ARG A 165 -1.54 14.86 -12.32
N LEU A 166 -1.44 13.59 -11.95
CA LEU A 166 -0.63 13.16 -10.80
C LEU A 166 0.86 13.43 -11.00
N ALA A 167 1.36 13.32 -12.23
CA ALA A 167 2.74 13.64 -12.55
C ALA A 167 3.03 15.16 -12.51
N ALA A 168 2.05 16.00 -12.86
CA ALA A 168 2.14 17.45 -12.68
C ALA A 168 2.22 17.85 -11.19
N GLU A 169 1.62 17.06 -10.29
CA GLU A 169 1.71 17.24 -8.83
C GLU A 169 2.93 16.52 -8.20
N GLY A 170 3.79 15.88 -9.00
CA GLY A 170 4.97 15.17 -8.50
C GLY A 170 4.69 13.86 -7.77
N ILE A 171 3.45 13.34 -7.85
CA ILE A 171 3.04 12.09 -7.19
C ILE A 171 3.52 10.87 -8.00
N VAL A 172 3.58 11.00 -9.32
CA VAL A 172 4.07 9.97 -10.24
C VAL A 172 5.18 10.56 -11.12
N GLN A 173 6.16 9.74 -11.49
CA GLN A 173 7.27 10.17 -12.35
C GLN A 173 6.80 10.37 -13.80
N GLN A 174 7.07 11.55 -14.38
CA GLN A 174 6.63 11.91 -15.73
C GLN A 174 7.08 10.91 -16.81
N HIS A 175 8.32 10.39 -16.72
CA HIS A 175 8.83 9.43 -17.70
C HIS A 175 8.04 8.11 -17.68
N ARG A 176 7.56 7.66 -16.51
CA ARG A 176 6.72 6.45 -16.41
C ARG A 176 5.39 6.64 -17.14
N VAL A 177 4.79 7.82 -17.04
CA VAL A 177 3.55 8.16 -17.77
C VAL A 177 3.79 8.11 -19.28
N ALA A 178 4.90 8.69 -19.75
CA ALA A 178 5.26 8.67 -21.17
C ALA A 178 5.55 7.26 -21.70
N GLU A 179 6.08 6.35 -20.87
CA GLU A 179 6.25 4.94 -21.24
C GLU A 179 4.92 4.19 -21.31
N LEU A 180 4.02 4.43 -20.36
CA LEU A 180 2.69 3.81 -20.34
C LEU A 180 1.84 4.27 -21.52
N GLU A 181 1.90 5.55 -21.89
CA GLU A 181 1.17 6.08 -23.04
C GLU A 181 1.55 5.39 -24.36
N LYS A 182 2.80 4.90 -24.48
CA LYS A 182 3.25 4.11 -25.65
C LYS A 182 2.73 2.67 -25.67
N ARG A 183 2.14 2.21 -24.56
CA ARG A 183 1.61 0.85 -24.37
C ARG A 183 0.08 0.82 -24.44
N LEU A 184 -0.56 1.93 -24.80
CA LEU A 184 -2.00 1.96 -24.99
C LEU A 184 -2.39 1.01 -26.13
N ASP A 185 -3.38 0.18 -25.85
CA ASP A 185 -4.04 -0.62 -26.87
C ASP A 185 -4.85 0.31 -27.79
N PRO A 186 -5.04 -0.06 -29.07
CA PRO A 186 -5.85 0.70 -30.00
C PRO A 186 -7.30 0.84 -29.51
N VAL A 187 -7.93 1.95 -29.89
CA VAL A 187 -9.35 2.18 -29.63
C VAL A 187 -10.17 1.39 -30.66
N ASN A 188 -11.06 0.51 -30.18
CA ASN A 188 -11.90 -0.41 -30.98
C ASN A 188 -13.38 0.02 -31.05
#